data_AF-A0AAP7KIZ8-F1
#
_entry.id   AF-A0AAP7KIZ8-F1
#
_cell.length_a   1.000
_cell.length_b   1.000
_cell.length_c   1.000
_cell.angle_alpha   90.00
_cell.angle_beta   90.00
_cell.angle_gamma   90.00
#
_symmetry.space_group_name_H-M   'P 1'
#
loop_
_entity.id
_entity.type
_entity.pdbx_description
1 polymer ?
#
loop_
_entity_poly.entity_id
_entity_poly.type
_entity_poly.pdbx_seq_one_letter_code
_entity_poly.pdbx_strand_id
1 'polypeptide(L)'
;MYEICPFITDRIWVIEYPVKYSGIKFSSITTLIKLNDNSILIHSPCKIDNSLKDKILKIGNVSCIIAPGNFHHLHVNQHKVLFLKLELISVKV
;
A
#
# COMPACT_ATOMS: atom_id res chain seq x y z
N MET A 1 -1.49 11.01 10.50
CA MET A 1 -1.22 9.61 10.89
C MET A 1 -2.18 8.75 10.10
N TYR A 2 -1.71 7.70 9.42
CA TYR A 2 -2.60 6.86 8.61
C TYR A 2 -3.47 5.93 9.48
N GLU A 3 -4.72 5.81 9.08
CA GLU A 3 -5.70 4.90 9.66
C GLU A 3 -5.94 3.73 8.69
N ILE A 4 -6.07 2.52 9.23
CA ILE A 4 -6.36 1.32 8.45
C ILE A 4 -7.80 0.93 8.76
N CYS A 5 -8.70 1.20 7.82
CA CYS A 5 -10.13 0.94 8.01
C CYS A 5 -10.51 -0.39 7.36
N PRO A 6 -11.25 -1.29 8.04
CA PRO A 6 -11.76 -2.49 7.42
C PRO A 6 -12.80 -2.12 6.35
N PHE A 7 -12.65 -2.67 5.14
CA PHE A 7 -13.64 -2.60 4.07
C PHE A 7 -14.39 -3.93 3.94
N ILE A 8 -13.66 -5.05 4.03
CA ILE A 8 -14.22 -6.39 4.27
C ILE A 8 -13.49 -6.96 5.48
N THR A 9 -14.24 -7.31 6.52
CA THR A 9 -13.72 -7.85 7.78
C THR A 9 -12.74 -9.00 7.54
N ASP A 10 -11.56 -8.92 8.17
CA ASP A 10 -10.43 -9.87 8.06
C ASP A 10 -9.95 -10.18 6.63
N ARG A 11 -10.28 -9.34 5.64
CA ARG A 11 -9.90 -9.62 4.25
C ARG A 11 -9.37 -8.41 3.50
N ILE A 12 -10.05 -7.27 3.60
CA ILE A 12 -9.71 -6.06 2.84
C ILE A 12 -9.74 -4.86 3.77
N TRP A 13 -8.69 -4.05 3.71
CA TRP A 13 -8.61 -2.78 4.41
C TRP A 13 -8.24 -1.67 3.45
N VAL A 14 -8.63 -0.44 3.80
CA VAL A 14 -8.33 0.76 3.04
C VAL A 14 -7.61 1.77 3.92
N ILE A 15 -6.69 2.51 3.31
CA ILE A 15 -6.02 3.65 3.90
C ILE A 15 -6.27 4.82 2.97
N GLU A 16 -7.01 5.82 3.43
CA GLU A 16 -7.21 7.05 2.70
C GLU A 16 -6.07 8.04 2.98
N TYR A 17 -5.63 8.73 1.93
CA TYR A 17 -4.59 9.74 2.04
C TYR A 17 -4.77 10.88 1.05
N PRO A 18 -4.46 12.13 1.44
CA PRO A 18 -4.51 13.26 0.53
C PRO A 18 -3.35 13.21 -0.46
N VAL A 19 -3.63 13.50 -1.72
CA VAL A 19 -2.65 13.70 -2.79
C VAL A 19 -2.77 15.13 -3.29
N LYS A 20 -1.62 15.79 -3.44
CA LYS A 20 -1.51 17.07 -4.12
C LYS A 20 -0.67 16.88 -5.37
N TYR A 21 -1.27 17.08 -6.54
CA TYR A 21 -0.59 16.92 -7.82
C TYR A 21 -1.08 17.96 -8.82
N SER A 22 -0.15 18.62 -9.51
CA SER A 22 -0.45 19.66 -10.52
C SER A 22 -1.44 20.74 -10.06
N GLY A 23 -1.31 21.20 -8.81
CA GLY A 23 -2.22 22.20 -8.23
C GLY A 23 -3.56 21.68 -7.73
N ILE A 24 -3.91 20.42 -8.03
CA ILE A 24 -5.16 19.77 -7.60
C ILE A 24 -4.93 19.02 -6.29
N LYS A 25 -5.92 19.06 -5.39
CA LYS A 25 -6.00 18.23 -4.19
C LYS A 25 -7.11 17.21 -4.34
N PHE A 26 -6.80 15.94 -4.13
CA PHE A 26 -7.79 14.86 -4.14
C PHE A 26 -7.40 13.78 -3.12
N SER A 27 -8.36 12.95 -2.75
CA SER A 27 -8.11 11.77 -1.89
C SER A 27 -7.74 10.57 -2.75
N SER A 28 -6.78 9.79 -2.28
CA SER A 28 -6.39 8.51 -2.86
C SER A 28 -6.50 7.41 -1.82
N ILE A 29 -6.52 6.16 -2.27
CA ILE A 29 -6.71 4.98 -1.44
C ILE A 29 -5.57 4.00 -1.69
N THR A 30 -5.00 3.49 -0.60
CA THR A 30 -4.23 2.25 -0.59
C THR A 30 -5.13 1.13 -0.12
N THR A 31 -5.09 -0.01 -0.82
CA THR A 31 -5.85 -1.20 -0.44
C THR A 31 -4.89 -2.27 0.06
N LEU A 32 -5.17 -2.82 1.23
CA LEU A 32 -4.51 -4.01 1.77
C LEU A 32 -5.43 -5.20 1.56
N ILE A 33 -4.92 -6.27 0.96
CA ILE A 33 -5.69 -7.47 0.62
C ILE A 33 -5.00 -8.67 1.24
N LYS A 34 -5.69 -9.39 2.13
CA LYS A 34 -5.23 -10.67 2.65
C LYS A 34 -5.46 -11.76 1.61
N LEU A 35 -4.39 -12.42 1.20
CA LEU A 35 -4.41 -13.53 0.27
C LEU A 35 -4.77 -14.84 1.00
N ASN A 36 -5.01 -15.92 0.24
CA ASN A 36 -5.40 -17.21 0.82
C ASN A 36 -4.30 -17.84 1.69
N ASP A 37 -3.04 -17.46 1.48
CA ASP A 37 -1.88 -17.88 2.30
C ASP A 37 -1.65 -16.97 3.53
N ASN A 38 -2.60 -16.09 3.84
CA ASN A 38 -2.55 -15.05 4.87
C ASN A 38 -1.51 -13.94 4.65
N SER A 39 -0.82 -13.92 3.51
CA SER A 39 0.05 -12.80 3.16
C SER A 39 -0.75 -11.58 2.73
N ILE A 40 -0.13 -10.40 2.78
CA ILE A 40 -0.77 -9.13 2.43
C ILE A 40 -0.24 -8.66 1.07
N LEU A 41 -1.17 -8.37 0.17
CA LEU A 41 -0.94 -7.59 -1.03
C LEU A 41 -1.28 -6.13 -0.76
N ILE A 42 -0.39 -5.21 -1.14
CA ILE A 42 -0.65 -3.77 -1.08
C ILE A 42 -0.88 -3.25 -2.50
N HIS A 43 -2.05 -2.65 -2.74
CA HIS A 43 -2.40 -2.03 -4.01
C HIS A 43 -2.43 -0.52 -3.88
N SER A 44 -1.86 0.19 -4.87
CA SER A 44 -1.75 1.66 -4.90
C SER A 44 -1.16 2.23 -3.60
N PRO A 45 0.09 1.86 -3.26
CA PRO A 45 0.65 2.17 -1.95
C PRO A 45 0.85 3.68 -1.74
N CYS A 46 0.42 4.16 -0.59
CA CYS A 46 0.75 5.46 -0.05
C CYS A 46 2.20 5.50 0.44
N LYS A 47 2.61 6.65 0.96
CA LYS A 47 3.89 6.79 1.66
C LYS A 47 3.87 5.93 2.93
N ILE A 48 4.80 4.98 3.04
CA ILE A 48 4.96 4.20 4.28
C ILE A 48 5.99 4.87 5.19
N ASP A 49 5.63 4.95 6.48
CA ASP A 49 6.55 5.21 7.58
C ASP A 49 6.62 3.98 8.51
N ASN A 50 7.53 4.00 9.50
CA ASN A 50 7.69 2.86 10.41
C ASN A 50 6.41 2.53 11.19
N SER A 51 5.61 3.55 11.54
CA SER A 51 4.35 3.33 12.27
C SER A 51 3.33 2.58 11.41
N LEU A 52 3.14 3.00 10.17
CA LEU A 52 2.25 2.32 9.24
C LEU A 52 2.78 0.92 8.87
N LYS A 53 4.09 0.76 8.70
CA LYS A 53 4.72 -0.53 8.48
C LYS A 53 4.36 -1.51 9.60
N ASP A 54 4.54 -1.11 10.86
CA ASP A 54 4.28 -1.97 12.02
C ASP A 54 2.79 -2.31 12.13
N LYS A 55 1.89 -1.37 11.79
CA LYS A 55 0.45 -1.64 11.72
C LYS A 55 0.11 -2.68 10.65
N ILE A 56 0.69 -2.58 9.45
CA ILE A 56 0.47 -3.53 8.36
C ILE A 56 1.01 -4.92 8.73
N LEU A 57 2.21 -4.98 9.32
CA LEU A 57 2.83 -6.25 9.74
C LEU A 57 2.06 -6.98 10.84
N LYS A 58 1.27 -6.27 11.64
CA LYS A 58 0.33 -6.89 12.59
C LYS A 58 -0.86 -7.56 11.91
N ILE A 59 -1.21 -7.15 10.69
CA ILE A 59 -2.29 -7.76 9.90
C ILE A 59 -1.76 -9.03 9.19
N GLY A 60 -0.54 -8.96 8.66
CA GLY A 60 0.12 -10.11 8.05
C GLY A 60 1.44 -9.73 7.36
N ASN A 61 2.20 -10.74 6.93
CA ASN A 61 3.43 -10.51 6.19
C ASN A 61 3.13 -10.02 4.77
N VAL A 62 3.73 -8.92 4.35
CA VAL A 62 3.53 -8.39 2.99
C VAL A 62 4.30 -9.26 2.00
N SER A 63 3.62 -9.75 0.96
CA SER A 63 4.20 -10.61 -0.08
C SER A 63 4.31 -9.92 -1.44
N CYS A 64 3.41 -8.98 -1.73
CA CYS A 64 3.36 -8.30 -3.01
C CYS A 64 2.92 -6.84 -2.87
N ILE A 65 3.46 -5.98 -3.73
CA ILE A 65 2.99 -4.62 -3.91
C ILE A 65 2.68 -4.38 -5.38
N ILE A 66 1.47 -3.91 -5.66
CA ILE A 66 1.01 -3.50 -6.98
C ILE A 66 0.94 -1.97 -7.03
N ALA A 67 1.68 -1.39 -7.98
CA ALA A 67 1.69 0.04 -8.27
C ALA A 67 1.11 0.28 -9.67
N PRO A 68 -0.22 0.46 -9.80
CA PRO A 68 -0.95 0.37 -11.07
C PRO A 68 -0.97 1.67 -11.91
N GLY A 69 -0.01 2.58 -11.73
CA GLY A 69 -0.01 3.85 -12.49
C GLY A 69 1.36 4.49 -12.66
N ASN A 70 1.49 5.29 -13.73
CA ASN A 70 2.75 5.94 -14.08
C ASN A 70 3.26 6.94 -13.05
N PHE A 71 2.49 7.40 -12.06
CA PHE A 71 2.96 8.36 -11.04
C PHE A 71 3.49 7.71 -9.74
N HIS A 72 3.54 6.38 -9.66
CA HIS A 72 3.95 5.66 -8.44
C HIS A 72 5.46 5.46 -8.26
N HIS A 73 6.31 5.94 -9.18
CA HIS A 73 7.78 5.89 -9.01
C HIS A 73 8.30 6.72 -7.82
N LEU A 74 7.48 7.58 -7.20
CA LEU A 74 7.82 8.37 -6.02
C LEU A 74 8.00 7.54 -4.73
N HIS A 75 7.35 6.37 -4.59
CA HIS A 75 7.38 5.58 -3.35
C HIS A 75 7.95 4.17 -3.52
N VAL A 76 8.00 3.64 -4.75
CA VAL A 76 8.45 2.28 -5.06
C VAL A 76 9.81 1.92 -4.45
N ASN A 77 10.77 2.84 -4.44
CA ASN A 77 12.10 2.58 -3.86
C ASN A 77 12.08 2.45 -2.33
N GLN A 78 11.18 3.15 -1.63
CA GLN A 78 11.06 3.05 -0.16
C GLN A 78 10.48 1.69 0.27
N HIS A 79 9.54 1.16 -0.51
CA HIS A 79 8.93 -0.13 -0.23
C HIS A 79 9.90 -1.31 -0.42
N LYS A 80 10.76 -1.26 -1.44
CA LYS A 80 11.83 -2.27 -1.65
C LYS A 80 12.84 -2.32 -0.50
N VAL A 81 13.12 -1.17 0.14
CA VAL A 81 14.05 -1.08 1.27
C VAL A 81 13.43 -1.64 2.56
N LEU A 82 12.11 -1.53 2.73
CA LEU A 82 11.44 -1.92 3.97
C LEU A 82 11.04 -3.41 4.06
N PHE A 83 10.91 -4.10 2.92
CA PHE A 83 10.45 -5.49 2.88
C PHE A 83 11.38 -6.36 2.02
N LEU A 84 12.00 -7.35 2.67
CA LEU A 84 13.13 -8.14 2.14
C LEU A 84 12.71 -9.21 1.11
N LYS A 85 11.41 -9.51 0.97
CA LYS A 85 10.84 -10.46 0.00
C LYS A 85 9.52 -9.92 -0.54
N LEU A 86 9.59 -9.04 -1.54
CA LEU A 86 8.40 -8.60 -2.26
C LEU A 86 8.60 -8.75 -3.76
N GLU A 87 7.57 -9.29 -4.40
CA GLU A 87 7.42 -9.14 -5.84
C GLU A 87 6.70 -7.80 -6.12
N LEU A 88 7.39 -6.90 -6.82
CA LEU A 88 6.83 -5.63 -7.25
C LEU A 88 6.25 -5.79 -8.64
N ILE A 89 4.93 -5.70 -8.75
CA ILE A 89 4.25 -5.69 -10.04
C ILE A 89 3.91 -4.24 -10.38
N SER A 90 4.71 -3.66 -11.28
CA SER A 90 4.45 -2.32 -11.83
C SER A 90 3.83 -2.47 -13.20
N VAL A 91 2.58 -1.99 -13.34
CA VAL A 91 1.92 -1.87 -14.64
C VAL A 91 2.15 -0.43 -15.10
N LYS A 92 2.99 -0.24 -16.11
CA LYS A 92 3.10 1.02 -16.83
C LYS A 92 1.92 1.08 -17.81
N VAL A 93 0.99 2.01 -17.58
CA VAL A 93 -0.11 2.33 -18.50
C VAL A 93 0.29 3.55 -19.31
#